data_AF-A0A7Z2PW68-F1
#
_entry.id   AF-A0A7Z2PW68-F1
#
_cell.length_a   1.000
_cell.length_b   1.000
_cell.length_c   1.000
_cell.angle_alpha   90.00
_cell.angle_beta   90.00
_cell.angle_gamma   90.00
#
_symmetry.space_group_name_H-M   'P 1'
#
loop_
_entity.id
_entity.type
_entity.pdbx_description
1 polymer ?
#
loop_
_entity_poly.entity_id
_entity_poly.type
_entity_poly.pdbx_seq_one_letter_code
_entity_poly.pdbx_strand_id
1 'polypeptide(L)'
;MYRPVSQPEIAALYRASKVGFVTPLRDGMNLAAKEYVAAQDPSDPGALVLSRFAGAADELTDAILVNPYYIDALAESLFAAIELPRTERVLRWRRMMTKLEQNDVHRWRRSYLDALQAACRKNHDSISEVGAAEAHRQR
;
A
#
# COMPACT_ATOMS: atom_id res chain seq x y z
N MET A 1 9.00 -27.81 -4.18
CA MET A 1 10.17 -27.32 -3.44
C MET A 1 9.84 -25.94 -2.90
N TYR A 2 9.60 -25.80 -1.59
CA TYR A 2 9.34 -24.52 -0.91
C TYR A 2 10.42 -24.33 0.16
N ARG A 3 11.20 -23.25 0.07
CA ARG A 3 12.27 -22.92 1.02
C ARG A 3 12.14 -21.45 1.43
N PRO A 4 12.27 -21.12 2.73
CA PRO A 4 12.34 -19.73 3.17
C PRO A 4 13.54 -19.01 2.54
N VAL A 5 13.31 -17.77 2.13
CA VAL A 5 14.33 -16.86 1.61
C VAL A 5 14.50 -15.73 2.62
N SER A 6 15.75 -15.34 2.89
CA SER A 6 16.02 -14.27 3.85
C SER A 6 15.61 -12.90 3.29
N GLN A 7 15.37 -11.93 4.17
CA GLN A 7 14.94 -10.60 3.76
C GLN A 7 15.96 -9.87 2.85
N PRO A 8 17.29 -9.94 3.09
CA PRO A 8 18.27 -9.35 2.17
C PRO A 8 18.27 -10.01 0.78
N GLU A 9 18.08 -11.33 0.72
CA GLU A 9 17.97 -12.05 -0.56
C GLU A 9 16.72 -11.61 -1.33
N ILE A 10 15.57 -11.46 -0.65
CA ILE A 10 14.34 -10.95 -1.28
C ILE A 10 14.54 -9.52 -1.80
N ALA A 11 15.15 -8.63 -1.01
CA ALA A 11 15.42 -7.26 -1.43
C ALA A 11 16.37 -7.20 -2.65
N ALA A 12 17.37 -8.07 -2.71
CA ALA A 12 18.25 -8.21 -3.86
C ALA A 12 17.49 -8.70 -5.10
N LEU A 13 16.59 -9.68 -4.95
CA LEU A 13 15.73 -10.16 -6.04
C LEU A 13 14.82 -9.04 -6.55
N TYR A 14 14.18 -8.28 -5.66
CA TYR A 14 13.36 -7.13 -6.05
C TYR A 14 14.17 -6.11 -6.84
N ARG A 15 15.36 -5.73 -6.35
CA ARG A 15 16.24 -4.76 -7.01
C ARG A 15 16.74 -5.22 -8.38
N ALA A 16 16.96 -6.53 -8.55
CA ALA A 16 17.41 -7.11 -9.83
C ALA A 16 16.27 -7.28 -10.85
N SER A 17 15.03 -7.47 -10.38
CA SER A 17 13.88 -7.75 -11.24
C SER A 17 13.32 -6.52 -11.95
N LYS A 18 12.94 -6.69 -13.22
CA LYS A 18 12.39 -5.59 -14.06
C LYS A 18 10.88 -5.37 -13.88
N VAL A 19 10.17 -6.39 -13.38
CA VAL A 19 8.73 -6.30 -13.11
C VAL A 19 8.41 -6.96 -11.78
N GLY A 20 7.68 -6.25 -10.92
CA GLY A 20 6.99 -6.80 -9.76
C GLY A 20 5.56 -7.15 -10.17
N PHE A 21 5.18 -8.42 -10.06
CA PHE A 21 3.87 -8.91 -10.52
C PHE A 21 3.06 -9.42 -9.33
N VAL A 22 2.17 -8.55 -8.82
CA VAL A 22 1.45 -8.77 -7.57
C VAL A 22 -0.05 -8.79 -7.86
N THR A 23 -0.61 -10.00 -8.02
CA THR A 23 -1.97 -10.19 -8.54
C THR A 23 -2.92 -10.94 -7.59
N PRO A 24 -3.01 -10.58 -6.29
CA PRO A 24 -3.94 -11.26 -5.39
C PRO A 24 -5.40 -11.00 -5.78
N LEU A 25 -6.27 -12.01 -5.57
CA LEU A 25 -7.71 -11.87 -5.78
C LEU A 25 -8.37 -10.94 -4.76
N ARG A 26 -7.83 -10.91 -3.53
CA ARG A 26 -8.22 -10.00 -2.45
C ARG A 26 -7.09 -9.94 -1.43
N ASP A 27 -6.68 -8.73 -1.06
CA ASP A 27 -5.64 -8.52 -0.06
C ASP A 27 -5.89 -7.20 0.68
N GLY A 28 -5.89 -7.23 2.02
CA GLY A 28 -6.11 -6.04 2.84
C GLY A 28 -4.98 -5.02 2.68
N MET A 29 -3.74 -5.47 2.55
CA MET A 29 -2.58 -4.62 2.26
C MET A 29 -1.45 -5.49 1.74
N ASN A 30 -0.84 -5.09 0.63
CA ASN A 30 0.27 -5.83 0.06
C ASN A 30 1.62 -5.13 0.35
N LEU A 31 2.29 -5.55 1.42
CA LEU A 31 3.59 -4.99 1.79
C LEU A 31 4.69 -5.41 0.81
N ALA A 32 4.61 -6.60 0.21
CA ALA A 32 5.57 -7.03 -0.81
C ALA A 32 5.59 -6.08 -2.02
N ALA A 33 4.44 -5.54 -2.44
CA ALA A 33 4.37 -4.51 -3.48
C ALA A 33 5.06 -3.21 -3.06
N LYS A 34 4.89 -2.79 -1.80
CA LYS A 34 5.57 -1.58 -1.27
C LYS A 34 7.08 -1.79 -1.17
N GLU A 35 7.51 -2.95 -0.66
CA GLU A 35 8.91 -3.36 -0.57
C GLU A 35 9.55 -3.45 -1.95
N TYR A 36 8.84 -3.98 -2.96
CA TYR A 36 9.30 -4.02 -4.33
C TYR A 36 9.66 -2.63 -4.85
N VAL A 37 8.77 -1.65 -4.68
CA VAL A 37 8.99 -0.25 -5.07
C VAL A 37 10.16 0.37 -4.31
N ALA A 38 10.22 0.16 -2.99
CA ALA A 38 11.28 0.70 -2.13
C ALA A 38 12.67 0.09 -2.44
N ALA A 39 12.71 -1.16 -2.91
CA ALA A 39 13.95 -1.86 -3.23
C ALA A 39 14.54 -1.48 -4.61
N GLN A 40 13.82 -0.77 -5.47
CA GLN A 40 14.29 -0.43 -6.82
C GLN A 40 15.48 0.54 -6.83
N ASP A 41 16.22 0.53 -7.95
CA ASP A 41 17.20 1.57 -8.26
C ASP A 41 16.49 2.84 -8.79
N PRO A 42 16.65 4.02 -8.16
CA PRO A 42 16.06 5.27 -8.63
C PRO A 42 16.41 5.66 -10.07
N SER A 43 17.54 5.15 -10.58
CA SER A 43 18.07 5.45 -11.91
C SER A 43 17.57 4.46 -12.98
N ASP A 44 17.18 3.24 -12.63
CA ASP A 44 16.60 2.26 -13.55
C ASP A 44 15.58 1.35 -12.86
N PRO A 45 14.47 1.90 -12.32
CA PRO A 45 13.52 1.14 -11.53
C PRO A 45 12.66 0.24 -12.41
N GLY A 46 12.32 -0.94 -11.95
CA GLY A 46 11.34 -1.81 -12.61
C GLY A 46 9.91 -1.26 -12.58
N ALA A 47 9.00 -1.95 -13.27
CA ALA A 47 7.57 -1.64 -13.29
C ALA A 47 6.80 -2.50 -12.27
N LEU A 48 5.77 -1.95 -11.66
CA LEU A 48 4.87 -2.69 -10.78
C LEU A 48 3.55 -2.95 -11.48
N VAL A 49 3.17 -4.21 -11.60
CA VAL A 49 1.82 -4.66 -11.99
C VAL A 49 1.11 -5.09 -10.71
N LEU A 50 -0.05 -4.49 -10.44
CA LEU A 50 -0.71 -4.63 -9.14
C LEU A 50 -2.21 -4.89 -9.31
N SER A 51 -2.72 -5.91 -8.62
CA SER A 51 -4.16 -6.13 -8.51
C SER A 51 -4.83 -4.92 -7.88
N ARG A 52 -5.90 -4.44 -8.53
CA ARG A 52 -6.80 -3.42 -7.95
C ARG A 52 -7.50 -3.86 -6.67
N PHE A 53 -7.43 -5.14 -6.32
CA PHE A 53 -8.03 -5.70 -5.10
C PHE A 53 -7.03 -5.85 -3.95
N ALA A 54 -5.79 -5.39 -4.13
CA ALA A 54 -4.85 -5.22 -3.04
C ALA A 54 -5.04 -3.82 -2.42
N GLY A 55 -5.10 -3.70 -1.10
CA GLY A 55 -5.18 -2.39 -0.45
C GLY A 55 -3.99 -1.47 -0.74
N ALA A 56 -2.86 -2.02 -1.20
CA ALA A 56 -1.73 -1.22 -1.68
C ALA A 56 -2.07 -0.41 -2.95
N ALA A 57 -3.10 -0.80 -3.72
CA ALA A 57 -3.50 -0.11 -4.96
C ALA A 57 -4.02 1.31 -4.71
N ASP A 58 -4.59 1.57 -3.53
CA ASP A 58 -5.06 2.90 -3.14
C ASP A 58 -3.90 3.90 -2.99
N GLU A 59 -2.72 3.41 -2.61
CA GLU A 59 -1.51 4.23 -2.48
C GLU A 59 -0.67 4.20 -3.77
N LEU A 60 -0.43 3.01 -4.33
CA LEU A 60 0.45 2.78 -5.48
C LEU A 60 -0.26 2.99 -6.83
N THR A 61 -0.93 4.13 -6.99
CA THR A 61 -1.81 4.42 -8.14
C THR A 61 -1.10 4.50 -9.50
N ASP A 62 0.21 4.76 -9.52
CA ASP A 62 1.00 4.81 -10.77
C ASP A 62 1.51 3.41 -11.20
N ALA A 63 1.18 2.36 -10.45
CA ALA A 63 1.33 0.97 -10.89
C ALA A 63 0.43 0.68 -12.09
N ILE A 64 0.76 -0.38 -12.83
CA ILE A 64 -0.13 -0.93 -13.85
C ILE A 64 -1.20 -1.74 -13.11
N LEU A 65 -2.34 -1.10 -12.88
CA LEU A 65 -3.45 -1.72 -12.15
C LEU A 65 -4.18 -2.73 -13.01
N VAL A 66 -4.36 -3.94 -12.48
CA VAL A 66 -4.98 -5.05 -13.20
C VAL A 66 -6.14 -5.66 -12.44
N ASN A 67 -7.04 -6.29 -13.19
CA ASN A 67 -8.04 -7.18 -12.63
C ASN A 67 -7.56 -8.63 -12.78
N PRO A 68 -7.22 -9.34 -11.70
CA PRO A 68 -6.69 -10.71 -11.76
C PRO A 68 -7.68 -11.75 -12.31
N TYR A 69 -8.97 -11.43 -12.44
CA TYR A 69 -9.96 -12.31 -13.05
C TYR A 69 -9.89 -12.33 -14.60
N TYR A 70 -9.17 -11.39 -15.22
CA TYR A 70 -9.00 -11.32 -16.68
C TYR A 70 -7.57 -11.70 -17.07
N ILE A 71 -7.35 -12.98 -17.36
CA ILE A 71 -6.01 -13.54 -17.58
C ILE A 71 -5.34 -12.93 -18.82
N ASP A 72 -6.08 -12.75 -19.92
CA ASP A 72 -5.52 -12.17 -21.16
C ASP A 72 -5.02 -10.74 -20.92
N ALA A 73 -5.84 -9.92 -20.25
CA ALA A 73 -5.44 -8.56 -19.86
C ALA A 73 -4.25 -8.54 -18.89
N LEU A 74 -4.08 -9.59 -18.07
CA LEU A 74 -2.94 -9.76 -17.17
C LEU A 74 -1.65 -9.98 -17.96
N ALA A 75 -1.70 -10.82 -18.99
CA ALA A 75 -0.58 -11.10 -19.89
C ALA A 75 -0.20 -9.85 -20.70
N GLU A 76 -1.19 -9.14 -21.25
CA GLU A 76 -0.99 -7.86 -21.94
C GLU A 76 -0.35 -6.81 -21.02
N SER A 77 -0.82 -6.73 -19.76
CA SER A 77 -0.27 -5.80 -18.78
C SER A 77 1.17 -6.14 -18.39
N LEU A 78 1.50 -7.43 -18.28
CA LEU A 78 2.88 -7.87 -18.05
C LEU A 78 3.78 -7.53 -19.23
N PHE A 79 3.30 -7.75 -20.46
CA PHE A 79 4.03 -7.37 -21.67
C PHE A 79 4.29 -5.86 -21.73
N ALA A 80 3.24 -5.05 -21.50
CA ALA A 80 3.37 -3.60 -21.42
C ALA A 80 4.34 -3.15 -20.31
N ALA A 81 4.38 -3.84 -19.17
CA ALA A 81 5.32 -3.55 -18.08
C ALA A 81 6.77 -3.76 -18.50
N ILE A 82 7.05 -4.78 -19.32
CA ILE A 82 8.39 -5.09 -19.84
C ILE A 82 8.83 -4.05 -20.87
N GLU A 83 7.93 -3.62 -21.74
CA GLU A 83 8.22 -2.64 -22.80
C GLU A 83 8.29 -1.18 -22.32
N LEU A 84 7.94 -0.94 -21.05
CA LEU A 84 7.81 0.41 -20.51
C LEU A 84 9.13 1.20 -20.62
N PRO A 85 9.14 2.35 -21.32
CA PRO A 85 10.36 3.15 -21.47
C PRO A 85 10.92 3.58 -20.12
N ARG A 86 12.25 3.65 -20.01
CA ARG A 86 12.94 4.01 -18.76
C ARG A 86 12.43 5.33 -18.17
N THR A 87 12.18 6.34 -19.00
CA THR A 87 11.67 7.64 -18.56
C THR A 87 10.33 7.52 -17.83
N GLU A 88 9.41 6.72 -18.38
CA GLU A 88 8.11 6.45 -17.78
C GLU A 88 8.24 5.61 -16.50
N ARG A 89 9.12 4.60 -16.49
CA ARG A 89 9.39 3.80 -15.28
C ARG A 89 9.89 4.68 -14.13
N VAL A 90 10.86 5.56 -14.40
CA VAL A 90 11.39 6.50 -13.40
C VAL A 90 10.29 7.45 -12.89
N LEU A 91 9.45 7.97 -13.77
CA LEU A 91 8.35 8.87 -13.39
C LEU A 91 7.37 8.18 -12.44
N ARG A 92 6.89 6.99 -12.82
CA ARG A 92 5.95 6.20 -12.01
C ARG A 92 6.55 5.80 -10.68
N TRP A 93 7.77 5.30 -10.69
CA TRP A 93 8.49 4.92 -9.47
C TRP A 93 8.64 6.10 -8.52
N ARG A 94 9.05 7.29 -9.00
CA ARG A 94 9.19 8.49 -8.16
C ARG A 94 7.88 8.84 -7.46
N ARG A 95 6.76 8.84 -8.20
CA ARG A 95 5.44 9.15 -7.63
C ARG A 95 5.01 8.15 -6.56
N MET A 96 5.21 6.86 -6.83
CA MET A 96 4.92 5.80 -5.84
C MET A 96 5.83 5.92 -4.62
N MET A 97 7.13 6.15 -4.82
CA MET A 97 8.11 6.27 -3.74
C MET A 97 7.80 7.46 -2.84
N THR A 98 7.45 8.63 -3.42
CA THR A 98 7.00 9.80 -2.64
C THR A 98 5.81 9.47 -1.75
N LYS A 99 4.83 8.70 -2.24
CA LYS A 99 3.69 8.28 -1.42
C LYS A 99 4.10 7.32 -0.29
N LEU A 100 5.03 6.40 -0.56
CA LEU A 100 5.55 5.48 0.44
C LEU A 100 6.31 6.22 1.55
N GLU A 101 7.14 7.19 1.21
CA GLU A 101 7.87 8.03 2.17
C GLU A 101 6.92 8.86 3.04
N GLN A 102 5.81 9.33 2.46
CA GLN A 102 4.79 10.07 3.19
C GLN A 102 3.95 9.18 4.11
N ASN A 103 3.76 7.90 3.78
CA ASN A 103 2.88 6.96 4.49
C ASN A 103 3.67 5.82 5.17
N ASP A 104 4.70 6.18 5.93
CA ASP A 104 5.50 5.21 6.67
C ASP A 104 4.75 4.57 7.86
N VAL A 105 5.37 3.53 8.44
CA VAL A 105 4.82 2.80 9.60
C VAL A 105 4.66 3.71 10.82
N HIS A 106 5.49 4.73 10.97
CA HIS A 106 5.42 5.66 12.09
C HIS A 106 4.22 6.59 11.98
N ARG A 107 3.90 7.06 10.77
CA ARG A 107 2.71 7.84 10.46
C ARG A 107 1.47 7.00 10.68
N TRP A 108 1.42 5.78 10.15
CA TRP A 108 0.29 4.87 10.39
C TRP A 108 0.03 4.67 11.89
N ARG A 109 1.09 4.37 12.67
CA ARG A 109 0.99 4.17 14.12
C ARG A 109 0.44 5.42 14.82
N ARG A 110 0.97 6.61 14.52
CA ARG A 110 0.51 7.87 15.10
C ARG A 110 -0.95 8.12 14.77
N SER A 111 -1.32 8.06 13.50
CA SER A 111 -2.69 8.28 13.04
C SER A 111 -3.69 7.32 13.71
N TYR A 112 -3.31 6.06 13.90
CA TYR A 112 -4.14 5.09 14.61
C TYR A 112 -4.35 5.46 16.08
N LEU A 113 -3.27 5.78 16.80
CA LEU A 113 -3.35 6.16 18.22
C LEU A 113 -4.11 7.47 18.42
N ASP A 114 -3.93 8.46 17.53
CA ASP A 114 -4.64 9.72 17.59
C ASP A 114 -6.15 9.52 17.38
N ALA A 115 -6.53 8.66 16.42
CA ALA A 115 -7.92 8.29 16.19
C ALA A 115 -8.53 7.56 17.38
N LEU A 116 -7.79 6.64 18.00
CA LEU A 116 -8.22 5.91 19.20
C LEU A 116 -8.45 6.87 20.38
N GLN A 117 -7.50 7.78 20.63
CA GLN A 117 -7.64 8.78 21.69
C GLN A 117 -8.83 9.72 21.43
N ALA A 118 -9.04 10.13 20.18
CA ALA A 118 -10.17 10.96 19.81
C ALA A 118 -11.51 10.23 20.03
N ALA A 119 -11.60 8.95 19.70
CA ALA A 119 -12.77 8.13 19.96
C ALA A 119 -13.05 7.99 21.47
N CYS A 120 -12.02 7.76 22.29
CA CYS A 120 -12.16 7.71 23.74
C CYS A 120 -12.66 9.03 24.34
N ARG A 121 -12.13 10.18 23.89
CA ARG A 121 -12.59 11.50 24.33
C ARG A 121 -14.07 11.73 24.01
N LYS A 122 -14.48 11.50 22.76
CA LYS A 122 -15.90 11.60 22.35
C LYS A 122 -16.82 10.74 23.20
N ASN A 123 -16.38 9.52 23.52
CA ASN A 123 -17.18 8.62 24.34
C ASN A 123 -17.31 9.11 25.80
N HIS A 124 -16.24 9.67 26.37
CA HIS A 124 -16.29 10.28 27.70
C HIS A 124 -17.22 11.50 27.76
N ASP A 125 -17.12 12.38 26.76
CA ASP A 125 -17.95 13.58 26.66
C ASP A 125 -19.44 13.23 26.48
N SER A 126 -19.73 12.19 25.69
CA SER A 126 -21.11 11.70 25.51
C SER A 126 -21.70 11.12 26.81
N ILE A 127 -20.90 10.43 27.62
CA ILE A 127 -21.34 9.87 28.91
C ILE A 127 -21.56 10.99 29.94
N SER A 128 -20.71 12.02 29.96
CA SER A 128 -20.84 13.13 30.89
C SER A 128 -22.05 14.04 30.57
N GLU A 129 -22.35 14.25 29.29
CA GLU A 129 -23.56 14.98 28.85
C GLU A 129 -24.86 14.26 29.22
N VAL A 130 -24.92 12.93 29.05
CA VAL A 130 -26.10 12.13 29.44
C VAL A 130 -26.30 12.17 30.96
N GLY A 131 -25.24 12.01 31.74
CA GLY A 131 -25.30 12.10 33.20
C GLY A 131 -25.74 13.48 33.71
N ALA A 132 -25.31 14.56 33.06
CA ALA A 132 -25.74 15.92 33.39
C ALA A 132 -27.22 16.18 33.02
N ALA A 133 -27.69 15.66 31.89
CA ALA A 133 -29.07 15.79 31.45
C ALA A 133 -30.06 15.01 32.33
N GLU A 134 -29.66 13.85 32.86
CA GLU A 134 -30.47 13.08 33.81
C GLU A 134 -30.54 13.75 35.19
N ALA A 135 -29.43 14.32 35.67
CA ALA A 135 -29.39 15.05 36.95
C ALA A 135 -30.26 16.33 36.95
N HIS A 136 -30.43 16.99 35.79
CA HIS A 136 -31.28 18.17 35.69
C HIS A 136 -32.78 17.83 35.63
N ARG A 137 -33.15 16.61 35.17
CA ARG A 137 -34.54 16.18 34.99
C ARG A 137 -35.19 15.64 36.27
N GLN A 138 -34.40 15.42 37.33
CA GLN A 138 -34.85 14.95 38.65
C GLN A 138 -35.00 16.08 39.70
N ARG A 139 -34.94 17.35 39.27
CA ARG A 139 -35.25 18.54 40.08
C ARG A 139 -36.48 19.24 39.53
#